data_AF-A0A7Y2BDS0-F1
#
_entry.id   AF-A0A7Y2BDS0-F1
#
_cell.length_a   1.000
_cell.length_b   1.000
_cell.length_c   1.000
_cell.angle_alpha   90.00
_cell.angle_beta   90.00
_cell.angle_gamma   90.00
#
_symmetry.space_group_name_H-M   'P 1'
#
loop_
_entity.id
_entity.type
_entity.pdbx_description
1 polymer ?
#
loop_
_entity_poly.entity_id
_entity_poly.type
_entity_poly.pdbx_seq_one_letter_code
_entity_poly.pdbx_strand_id
1 'polypeptide(L)'
;MCFALLMLSACKNDKSKNAQVGEAGEVAETATNAKMISITPADCKVLWTGTKPTGSHTGYIMAKSGEIGVESGKITSGRIVLDMNSITNTDLEGDNKLGLESHLKGTGTDGVDDFFNVNKYPTAEFVMTKITEIKNDPKANSLIYGNLTMKDITKQIGIKANVMVNDKGVKVTSDEFSINRTDWGIKYKSKNFIEGLKDKFIDDEIKLTIALNTIK
;
A
#
# COMPACT_ATOMS: atom_id res chain seq x y z
N MET A 1 14.72 -5.58 40.65
CA MET A 1 15.27 -5.17 39.33
C MET A 1 15.21 -6.38 38.41
N CYS A 2 14.13 -6.49 37.63
CA CYS A 2 13.98 -7.53 36.62
C CYS A 2 14.52 -6.97 35.31
N PHE A 3 15.71 -7.42 34.90
CA PHE A 3 16.28 -7.08 33.60
C PHE A 3 15.46 -7.79 32.52
N ALA A 4 14.50 -7.07 31.92
CA ALA A 4 13.85 -7.51 30.70
C ALA A 4 14.86 -7.34 29.54
N LEU A 5 15.41 -8.46 29.09
CA LEU A 5 16.29 -8.53 27.93
C LEU A 5 15.42 -8.36 26.68
N LEU A 6 15.31 -7.12 26.19
CA LEU A 6 14.77 -6.81 24.87
C LEU A 6 15.69 -7.43 23.81
N MET A 7 15.28 -8.59 23.28
CA MET A 7 15.90 -9.21 22.11
C MET A 7 15.54 -8.36 20.89
N LEU A 8 16.41 -7.41 20.55
CA LEU A 8 16.42 -6.75 19.25
C LEU A 8 16.83 -7.81 18.22
N SER A 9 15.85 -8.40 17.52
CA SER A 9 16.12 -9.18 16.32
C SER A 9 16.83 -8.28 15.32
N ALA A 10 18.09 -8.62 15.06
CA ALA A 10 18.99 -7.92 14.17
C ALA A 10 18.35 -7.71 12.78
N CYS A 11 18.23 -6.45 12.36
CA CYS A 11 18.03 -6.10 10.97
C CYS A 11 19.18 -6.66 10.13
N LYS A 12 18.93 -7.78 9.44
CA LYS A 12 19.78 -8.21 8.33
C LYS A 12 19.49 -7.30 7.14
N ASN A 13 20.56 -6.80 6.54
CA ASN A 13 20.57 -6.05 5.29
C ASN A 13 19.59 -6.62 4.26
N ASP A 14 18.49 -5.93 4.02
CA ASP A 14 17.56 -6.31 2.97
C ASP A 14 17.71 -5.40 1.75
N LYS A 15 18.38 -5.98 0.74
CA LYS A 15 18.17 -5.67 -0.68
C LYS A 15 16.83 -6.24 -1.18
N SER A 16 15.95 -6.64 -0.27
CA SER A 16 14.61 -7.13 -0.57
C SER A 16 13.75 -5.98 -1.10
N LYS A 17 13.07 -6.20 -2.23
CA LYS A 17 12.02 -5.33 -2.73
C LYS A 17 10.71 -5.51 -1.95
N ASN A 18 10.64 -6.40 -0.96
CA ASN A 18 9.42 -6.63 -0.21
C ASN A 18 9.27 -5.60 0.90
N ALA A 19 8.06 -5.10 1.11
CA ALA A 19 7.75 -4.30 2.28
C ALA A 19 7.93 -5.13 3.54
N GLN A 20 8.43 -4.51 4.61
CA GLN A 20 8.44 -5.13 5.93
C GLN A 20 6.99 -5.20 6.43
N VAL A 21 6.44 -6.39 6.66
CA VAL A 21 5.08 -6.58 7.17
C VAL A 21 5.12 -7.03 8.64
N GLY A 22 4.26 -6.46 9.47
CA GLY A 22 4.14 -6.80 10.89
C GLY A 22 2.74 -6.54 11.47
N GLU A 23 2.61 -6.71 12.78
CA GLU A 23 1.40 -6.32 13.52
C GLU A 23 1.15 -4.81 13.42
N ALA A 24 -0.10 -4.37 13.60
CA ALA A 24 -0.44 -2.96 13.59
C ALA A 24 0.34 -2.21 14.69
N GLY A 25 0.94 -1.08 14.34
CA GLY A 25 1.67 -0.24 15.30
C GLY A 25 0.86 0.96 15.75
N GLU A 26 1.41 1.71 16.71
CA GLU A 26 0.84 2.96 17.19
C GLU A 26 0.87 4.04 16.09
N VAL A 27 -0.24 4.74 15.91
CA VAL A 27 -0.39 5.80 14.89
C VAL A 27 0.46 7.01 15.28
N ALA A 28 1.11 7.63 14.29
CA ALA A 28 1.89 8.84 14.51
C ALA A 28 0.96 9.99 14.97
N GLU A 29 1.30 10.61 16.09
CA GLU A 29 0.58 11.78 16.58
C GLU A 29 0.78 12.97 15.63
N THR A 30 -0.32 13.67 15.31
CA THR A 30 -0.24 14.94 14.60
C THR A 30 0.37 16.00 15.51
N ALA A 31 1.50 16.57 15.11
CA ALA A 31 2.13 17.65 15.86
C ALA A 31 1.20 18.87 15.98
N THR A 32 1.20 19.52 17.14
CA THR A 32 0.25 20.60 17.49
C THR A 32 0.27 21.78 16.51
N ASN A 33 1.43 22.10 15.90
CA ASN A 33 1.55 23.19 14.93
C ASN A 33 1.72 22.68 13.49
N ALA A 34 1.32 21.44 13.21
CA ALA A 34 1.39 20.89 11.87
C ALA A 34 0.47 21.66 10.91
N LYS A 35 1.04 22.10 9.78
CA LYS A 35 0.26 22.51 8.62
C LYS A 35 -0.34 21.27 7.98
N MET A 36 -1.67 21.20 7.93
CA MET A 36 -2.39 20.11 7.29
C MET A 36 -2.51 20.36 5.78
N ILE A 37 -2.07 19.38 4.99
CA ILE A 37 -2.16 19.38 3.54
C ILE A 37 -3.14 18.29 3.12
N SER A 38 -4.28 18.68 2.54
CA SER A 38 -5.28 17.73 2.06
C SER A 38 -4.82 17.02 0.79
N ILE A 39 -5.18 15.74 0.67
CA ILE A 39 -5.01 14.90 -0.52
C ILE A 39 -6.37 14.72 -1.18
N THR A 40 -6.43 15.02 -2.48
CA THR A 40 -7.59 14.78 -3.34
C THR A 40 -7.33 13.58 -4.28
N PRO A 41 -8.35 13.06 -4.98
CA PRO A 41 -8.14 11.93 -5.89
C PRO A 41 -7.07 12.15 -6.96
N ALA A 42 -6.89 13.38 -7.44
CA ALA A 42 -5.88 13.70 -8.44
C ALA A 42 -4.43 13.63 -7.89
N ASP A 43 -4.27 13.77 -6.56
CA ASP A 43 -2.97 13.94 -5.94
C ASP A 43 -2.29 12.60 -5.63
N CYS A 44 -3.01 11.47 -5.58
CA CYS A 44 -2.43 10.20 -5.18
C CYS A 44 -2.98 8.99 -5.96
N LYS A 45 -2.05 8.17 -6.46
CA LYS A 45 -2.31 6.87 -7.06
C LYS A 45 -1.38 5.81 -6.46
N VAL A 46 -1.92 4.62 -6.25
CA VAL A 46 -1.14 3.40 -6.00
C VAL A 46 -1.21 2.56 -7.26
N LEU A 47 -0.06 2.34 -7.90
CA LEU A 47 0.05 1.46 -9.04
C LEU A 47 0.22 0.03 -8.54
N TRP A 48 -0.39 -0.94 -9.21
CA TRP A 48 -0.28 -2.35 -8.86
C TRP A 48 0.14 -3.19 -10.06
N THR A 49 0.85 -4.29 -9.78
CA THR A 49 1.08 -5.40 -10.72
C THR A 49 0.78 -6.72 -10.03
N GLY A 50 -0.15 -7.48 -10.61
CA GLY A 50 -0.46 -8.85 -10.20
C GLY A 50 0.02 -9.85 -11.25
N THR A 51 0.53 -10.99 -10.82
CA THR A 51 1.19 -11.97 -11.69
C THR A 51 0.59 -13.37 -11.53
N LYS A 52 0.59 -14.11 -12.63
CA LYS A 52 0.33 -15.55 -12.72
C LYS A 52 1.41 -16.17 -13.63
N PRO A 53 1.58 -17.50 -13.68
CA PRO A 53 2.59 -18.13 -14.55
C PRO A 53 2.49 -17.74 -16.03
N THR A 54 1.27 -17.43 -16.48
CA THR A 54 0.97 -17.13 -17.88
C THR A 54 1.05 -15.65 -18.22
N GLY A 55 1.40 -14.77 -17.27
CA GLY A 55 1.56 -13.34 -17.51
C GLY A 55 1.24 -12.47 -16.31
N SER A 56 1.26 -11.16 -16.50
CA SER A 56 0.93 -10.17 -15.47
C SER A 56 -0.12 -9.19 -15.96
N HIS A 57 -0.77 -8.53 -15.01
CA HIS A 57 -1.67 -7.40 -15.26
C HIS A 57 -1.27 -6.23 -14.38
N THR A 58 -1.51 -5.03 -14.89
CA THR A 58 -1.14 -3.77 -14.24
C THR A 58 -2.33 -2.84 -14.12
N GLY A 59 -2.24 -1.93 -13.16
CA GLY A 59 -3.27 -0.92 -13.01
C GLY A 59 -3.01 0.05 -11.90
N TYR A 60 -4.05 0.77 -11.48
CA TYR A 60 -3.97 1.69 -10.36
C TYR A 60 -5.23 1.67 -9.49
N ILE A 61 -5.06 2.21 -8.28
CA ILE A 61 -6.11 2.61 -7.33
C ILE A 61 -5.86 4.07 -6.99
N MET A 62 -6.91 4.89 -7.05
CA MET A 62 -6.87 6.31 -6.73
C MET A 62 -7.10 6.53 -5.23
N ALA A 63 -6.55 7.63 -4.71
CA ALA A 63 -7.02 8.13 -3.43
C ALA A 63 -8.48 8.59 -3.53
N LYS A 64 -9.24 8.37 -2.46
CA LYS A 64 -10.51 9.02 -2.20
C LYS A 64 -10.29 10.37 -1.53
N SER A 65 -9.41 10.39 -0.53
CA SER A 65 -9.10 11.53 0.31
C SER A 65 -7.86 11.23 1.15
N GLY A 66 -7.31 12.26 1.80
CA GLY A 66 -6.31 12.06 2.84
C GLY A 66 -5.78 13.39 3.35
N GLU A 67 -4.81 13.30 4.24
CA GLU A 67 -4.13 14.46 4.78
C GLU A 67 -2.70 14.12 5.20
N ILE A 68 -1.82 15.13 5.14
CA ILE A 68 -0.44 15.05 5.61
C ILE A 68 -0.21 16.23 6.56
N GLY A 69 0.23 15.93 7.77
CA GLY A 69 0.69 16.94 8.71
C GLY A 69 2.17 17.25 8.49
N VAL A 70 2.50 18.53 8.30
CA VAL A 70 3.87 19.00 8.12
C VAL A 70 4.22 20.03 9.19
N GLU A 71 5.31 19.80 9.93
CA GLU A 71 5.85 20.76 10.90
C GLU A 71 7.35 20.94 10.65
N SER A 72 7.82 22.19 10.63
CA SER A 72 9.24 22.52 10.44
C SER A 72 9.88 21.84 9.22
N GLY A 73 9.14 21.78 8.10
CA GLY A 73 9.59 21.17 6.85
C GLY A 73 9.63 19.64 6.83
N LYS A 74 9.07 18.98 7.85
CA LYS A 74 9.06 17.51 7.98
C LYS A 74 7.63 16.99 8.10
N ILE A 75 7.37 15.82 7.52
CA ILE A 75 6.11 15.11 7.71
C ILE A 75 6.06 14.57 9.14
N THR A 76 4.97 14.83 9.87
CA THR A 76 4.73 14.37 11.24
C THR A 76 3.60 13.34 11.32
N SER A 77 2.59 13.47 10.46
CA SER A 77 1.45 12.55 10.36
C SER A 77 1.02 12.40 8.90
N GLY A 78 0.35 11.29 8.57
CA GLY A 78 -0.14 11.04 7.22
C GLY A 78 -1.24 9.99 7.22
N ARG A 79 -2.34 10.29 6.53
CA ARG A 79 -3.46 9.37 6.33
C ARG A 79 -3.91 9.42 4.87
N ILE A 80 -4.02 8.26 4.24
CA ILE A 80 -4.51 8.13 2.86
C ILE A 80 -5.65 7.12 2.87
N VAL A 81 -6.80 7.53 2.35
CA VAL A 81 -7.95 6.66 2.09
C VAL A 81 -7.98 6.39 0.60
N LEU A 82 -7.86 5.13 0.20
CA LEU A 82 -7.97 4.68 -1.18
C LEU A 82 -9.43 4.38 -1.51
N ASP A 83 -9.88 4.77 -2.71
CA ASP A 83 -11.19 4.38 -3.22
C ASP A 83 -11.07 3.03 -3.92
N MET A 84 -11.58 1.96 -3.31
CA MET A 84 -11.47 0.62 -3.89
C MET A 84 -12.35 0.46 -5.15
N ASN A 85 -13.34 1.33 -5.36
CA ASN A 85 -14.12 1.33 -6.61
C ASN A 85 -13.30 1.85 -7.79
N SER A 86 -12.23 2.59 -7.53
CA SER A 86 -11.36 3.17 -8.55
C SER A 86 -10.33 2.20 -9.14
N ILE A 87 -10.31 0.92 -8.71
CA ILE A 87 -9.46 -0.12 -9.30
C ILE A 87 -9.64 -0.09 -10.82
N THR A 88 -8.55 0.16 -11.54
CA THR A 88 -8.53 0.26 -12.99
C THR A 88 -7.36 -0.56 -13.52
N ASN A 89 -7.62 -1.44 -14.49
CA ASN A 89 -6.59 -2.16 -15.22
C ASN A 89 -6.10 -1.32 -16.42
N THR A 90 -4.82 -1.34 -16.75
CA THR A 90 -4.22 -0.47 -17.78
C THR A 90 -3.63 -1.21 -18.97
N ASP A 91 -3.57 -2.54 -18.95
CA ASP A 91 -2.98 -3.36 -20.01
C ASP A 91 -3.99 -4.23 -20.79
N LEU A 92 -5.24 -4.28 -20.34
CA LEU A 92 -6.36 -4.94 -21.02
C LEU A 92 -7.40 -3.91 -21.48
N GLU A 93 -8.16 -4.33 -22.49
CA GLU A 93 -9.25 -3.56 -23.09
C GLU A 93 -10.54 -4.41 -23.20
N GLY A 94 -11.66 -3.72 -23.43
CA GLY A 94 -12.97 -4.34 -23.66
C GLY A 94 -13.43 -5.27 -22.53
N ASP A 95 -14.09 -6.37 -22.89
CA ASP A 95 -14.68 -7.32 -21.94
C ASP A 95 -13.65 -7.97 -21.00
N ASN A 96 -12.40 -8.14 -21.46
CA ASN A 96 -11.33 -8.70 -20.62
C ASN A 96 -10.97 -7.75 -19.48
N LYS A 97 -10.87 -6.45 -19.77
CA LYS A 97 -10.65 -5.40 -18.77
C LYS A 97 -11.81 -5.35 -17.78
N LEU A 98 -13.04 -5.29 -18.29
CA LEU A 98 -14.25 -5.20 -17.47
C LEU A 98 -14.41 -6.43 -16.57
N GLY A 99 -14.14 -7.63 -17.10
CA GLY A 99 -14.19 -8.87 -16.35
C GLY A 99 -13.15 -8.91 -15.23
N LEU A 100 -11.89 -8.51 -15.51
CA LEU A 100 -10.85 -8.47 -14.49
C LEU A 100 -11.17 -7.45 -13.40
N GLU A 101 -11.54 -6.22 -13.77
CA GLU A 101 -11.88 -5.17 -12.80
C GLU A 101 -13.08 -5.56 -11.95
N SER A 102 -14.13 -6.13 -12.55
CA SER A 102 -15.31 -6.59 -11.81
C SER A 102 -14.97 -7.72 -10.84
N HIS A 103 -14.09 -8.65 -11.23
CA HIS A 103 -13.65 -9.74 -10.35
C HIS A 103 -12.79 -9.24 -9.19
N LEU A 104 -11.83 -8.34 -9.44
CA LEU A 104 -11.03 -7.72 -8.37
C LEU A 104 -11.93 -6.94 -7.41
N LYS A 105 -12.91 -6.19 -7.93
CA LYS A 105 -13.86 -5.43 -7.13
C LYS A 105 -14.87 -6.32 -6.40
N GLY A 106 -15.11 -7.54 -6.85
CA GLY A 106 -16.16 -8.41 -6.33
C GLY A 106 -17.57 -7.92 -6.69
N THR A 107 -17.73 -7.26 -7.85
CA THR A 107 -19.03 -6.73 -8.32
C THR A 107 -19.75 -7.66 -9.31
N GLY A 108 -19.11 -8.79 -9.66
CA GLY A 108 -19.73 -9.84 -10.48
C GLY A 108 -20.75 -10.68 -9.72
N THR A 109 -21.33 -11.67 -10.41
CA THR A 109 -22.33 -12.59 -9.83
C THR A 109 -21.74 -13.62 -8.87
N ASP A 110 -20.49 -14.01 -9.11
CA ASP A 110 -19.75 -15.00 -8.35
C ASP A 110 -18.41 -14.42 -7.88
N GLY A 111 -17.79 -15.04 -6.88
CA GLY A 111 -16.44 -14.64 -6.42
C GLY A 111 -16.40 -13.26 -5.75
N VAL A 112 -17.53 -12.80 -5.19
CA VAL A 112 -17.66 -11.50 -4.50
C VAL A 112 -16.54 -11.29 -3.47
N ASP A 113 -16.18 -12.33 -2.72
CA ASP A 113 -15.15 -12.30 -1.68
C ASP A 113 -13.76 -12.83 -2.12
N ASP A 114 -13.58 -13.17 -3.41
CA ASP A 114 -12.30 -13.66 -3.93
C ASP A 114 -11.17 -12.64 -3.70
N PHE A 115 -11.50 -11.36 -3.86
CA PHE A 115 -10.60 -10.22 -3.69
C PHE A 115 -11.16 -9.21 -2.69
N PHE A 116 -11.53 -8.01 -3.16
CA PHE A 116 -11.73 -6.84 -2.30
C PHE A 116 -13.16 -6.65 -1.80
N ASN A 117 -14.17 -7.20 -2.48
CA ASN A 117 -15.60 -7.00 -2.14
C ASN A 117 -15.91 -5.53 -1.84
N VAL A 118 -15.79 -4.65 -2.84
CA VAL A 118 -15.83 -3.19 -2.65
C VAL A 118 -17.18 -2.67 -2.21
N ASN A 119 -18.25 -3.45 -2.39
CA ASN A 119 -19.57 -3.14 -1.85
C ASN A 119 -19.58 -3.20 -0.32
N LYS A 120 -18.83 -4.14 0.27
CA LYS A 120 -18.65 -4.26 1.72
C LYS A 120 -17.47 -3.40 2.23
N TYR A 121 -16.40 -3.33 1.45
CA TYR A 121 -15.16 -2.63 1.79
C TYR A 121 -14.83 -1.56 0.74
N PRO A 122 -15.56 -0.44 0.70
CA PRO A 122 -15.41 0.56 -0.35
C PRO A 122 -14.08 1.32 -0.30
N THR A 123 -13.35 1.20 0.82
CA THR A 123 -12.09 1.90 1.04
C THR A 123 -11.03 0.99 1.64
N ALA A 124 -9.78 1.21 1.26
CA ALA A 124 -8.60 0.80 2.01
C ALA A 124 -7.93 2.03 2.62
N GLU A 125 -7.13 1.85 3.67
CA GLU A 125 -6.54 2.98 4.39
C GLU A 125 -5.09 2.72 4.75
N PHE A 126 -4.24 3.73 4.56
CA PHE A 126 -2.90 3.78 5.12
C PHE A 126 -2.81 4.90 6.15
N VAL A 127 -2.38 4.57 7.36
CA VAL A 127 -2.13 5.55 8.44
C VAL A 127 -0.69 5.44 8.88
N MET A 128 0.07 6.53 8.74
CA MET A 128 1.49 6.56 9.10
C MET A 128 1.67 6.34 10.61
N THR A 129 2.59 5.46 10.96
CA THR A 129 3.01 5.18 12.35
C THR A 129 4.37 5.80 12.65
N LYS A 130 5.27 5.84 11.66
CA LYS A 130 6.61 6.39 11.81
C LYS A 130 7.23 6.77 10.48
N ILE A 131 8.06 7.80 10.46
CA ILE A 131 8.95 8.11 9.34
C ILE A 131 10.38 8.28 9.87
N THR A 132 11.35 7.67 9.18
CA THR A 132 12.78 7.82 9.50
C THR A 132 13.58 8.17 8.26
N GLU A 133 14.60 9.01 8.42
CA GLU A 133 15.52 9.36 7.35
C GLU A 133 16.37 8.15 6.92
N ILE A 134 16.53 7.96 5.61
CA ILE A 134 17.51 7.04 5.02
C ILE A 134 18.66 7.88 4.48
N LYS A 135 19.88 7.57 4.93
CA LYS A 135 21.11 8.15 4.39
C LYS A 135 21.73 7.20 3.37
N ASN A 136 22.34 7.76 2.32
CA ASN A 136 23.12 7.03 1.31
C ASN A 136 22.32 6.02 0.45
N ASP A 137 21.02 6.22 0.26
CA ASP A 137 20.23 5.51 -0.74
C ASP A 137 19.92 6.48 -1.90
N PRO A 138 20.32 6.16 -3.15
CA PRO A 138 20.16 7.08 -4.27
C PRO A 138 18.71 7.27 -4.71
N LYS A 139 17.78 6.42 -4.24
CA LYS A 139 16.38 6.40 -4.68
C LYS A 139 15.38 6.70 -3.58
N ALA A 140 15.76 6.51 -2.32
CA ALA A 140 14.91 6.81 -1.17
C ALA A 140 15.65 7.67 -0.15
N ASN A 141 14.98 8.67 0.41
CA ASN A 141 15.51 9.47 1.53
C ASN A 141 14.76 9.20 2.83
N SER A 142 13.71 8.37 2.79
CA SER A 142 12.82 8.09 3.91
C SER A 142 12.39 6.63 3.92
N LEU A 143 12.26 6.07 5.12
CA LEU A 143 11.55 4.83 5.40
C LEU A 143 10.26 5.19 6.16
N ILE A 144 9.12 4.93 5.54
CA ILE A 144 7.80 5.24 6.06
C ILE A 144 7.15 3.95 6.54
N TYR A 145 6.81 3.90 7.81
CA TYR A 145 5.98 2.86 8.39
C TYR A 145 4.55 3.36 8.52
N GLY A 146 3.60 2.47 8.26
CA GLY A 146 2.20 2.76 8.52
C GLY A 146 1.34 1.52 8.52
N ASN A 147 0.19 1.64 9.17
CA ASN A 147 -0.84 0.62 9.19
C ASN A 147 -1.61 0.67 7.88
N LEU A 148 -1.51 -0.40 7.08
CA LEU A 148 -2.33 -0.63 5.91
C LEU A 148 -3.51 -1.53 6.30
N THR A 149 -4.71 -0.98 6.16
CA THR A 149 -5.97 -1.69 6.34
C THR A 149 -6.58 -1.99 4.98
N MET A 150 -6.81 -3.28 4.70
CA MET A 150 -7.56 -3.76 3.54
C MET A 150 -8.58 -4.78 4.03
N LYS A 151 -9.83 -4.65 3.58
CA LYS A 151 -10.98 -5.35 4.20
C LYS A 151 -11.00 -5.05 5.71
N ASP A 152 -11.16 -6.06 6.56
CA ASP A 152 -11.15 -5.92 8.02
C ASP A 152 -9.79 -6.23 8.66
N ILE A 153 -8.71 -6.29 7.88
CA ILE A 153 -7.38 -6.69 8.37
C ILE A 153 -6.43 -5.49 8.29
N THR A 154 -5.78 -5.19 9.41
CA THR A 154 -4.74 -4.16 9.52
C THR A 154 -3.39 -4.80 9.78
N LYS A 155 -2.39 -4.40 8.99
CA LYS A 155 -0.98 -4.80 9.15
C LYS A 155 -0.10 -3.58 9.00
N GLN A 156 0.98 -3.50 9.78
CA GLN A 156 1.98 -2.47 9.54
C GLN A 156 2.84 -2.85 8.34
N ILE A 157 3.10 -1.90 7.46
CA ILE A 157 4.06 -2.02 6.36
C ILE A 157 5.15 -0.95 6.45
N GLY A 158 6.37 -1.31 6.06
CA GLY A 158 7.50 -0.38 5.90
C GLY A 158 7.85 -0.18 4.43
N ILE A 159 7.89 1.09 3.98
CA ILE A 159 8.05 1.47 2.58
C ILE A 159 9.21 2.47 2.44
N LYS A 160 10.18 2.16 1.59
CA LYS A 160 11.20 3.12 1.18
C LYS A 160 10.61 4.10 0.17
N ALA A 161 10.76 5.39 0.43
CA ALA A 161 10.24 6.45 -0.42
C ALA A 161 11.20 7.63 -0.55
N ASN A 162 11.09 8.33 -1.67
CA ASN A 162 11.59 9.68 -1.84
C ASN A 162 10.51 10.67 -1.40
N VAL A 163 10.81 11.46 -0.38
CA VAL A 163 9.93 12.47 0.18
C VAL A 163 10.50 13.85 -0.11
N MET A 164 9.68 14.73 -0.67
CA MET A 164 9.98 16.13 -0.87
C MET A 164 8.89 16.97 -0.22
N VAL A 165 9.28 17.91 0.63
CA VAL A 165 8.41 18.89 1.26
C VAL A 165 8.89 20.28 0.87
N ASN A 166 7.99 21.13 0.40
CA ASN A 166 8.26 22.55 0.16
C ASN A 166 7.01 23.39 0.47
N ASP A 167 7.09 24.70 0.28
CA ASP A 167 6.01 25.63 0.63
C ASP A 167 4.70 25.34 -0.13
N LYS A 168 4.80 24.72 -1.31
CA LYS A 168 3.67 24.37 -2.19
C LYS A 168 3.00 23.05 -1.83
N GLY A 169 3.68 22.15 -1.11
CA GLY A 169 3.10 20.87 -0.72
C GLY A 169 4.12 19.75 -0.48
N VAL A 170 3.63 18.53 -0.63
CA VAL A 170 4.38 17.29 -0.42
C VAL A 170 4.31 16.42 -1.68
N LYS A 171 5.45 15.85 -2.04
CA LYS A 171 5.57 14.78 -3.03
C LYS A 171 6.21 13.56 -2.40
N VAL A 172 5.59 12.39 -2.58
CA VAL A 172 6.10 11.09 -2.14
C VAL A 172 6.07 10.14 -3.33
N THR A 173 7.22 9.56 -3.66
CA THR A 173 7.34 8.51 -4.69
C THR A 173 8.12 7.33 -4.14
N SER A 174 7.68 6.10 -4.41
CA SER A 174 8.45 4.90 -4.07
C SER A 174 9.06 4.26 -5.32
N ASP A 175 10.10 3.46 -5.13
CA ASP A 175 10.40 2.38 -6.07
C ASP A 175 9.31 1.30 -5.97
N GLU A 176 9.31 0.34 -6.90
CA GLU A 176 8.47 -0.85 -6.81
C GLU A 176 8.81 -1.63 -5.54
N PHE A 177 7.80 -1.92 -4.73
CA PHE A 177 7.89 -2.82 -3.59
C PHE A 177 6.78 -3.87 -3.61
N SER A 178 6.99 -5.03 -3.00
CA SER A 178 5.98 -6.09 -2.95
C SER A 178 5.34 -6.20 -1.57
N ILE A 179 4.05 -6.58 -1.53
CA ILE A 179 3.35 -7.05 -0.34
C ILE A 179 2.80 -8.46 -0.59
N ASN A 180 2.61 -9.27 0.44
CA ASN A 180 1.90 -10.54 0.32
C ASN A 180 0.39 -10.32 0.55
N ARG A 181 -0.44 -10.47 -0.48
CA ARG A 181 -1.89 -10.22 -0.41
C ARG A 181 -2.62 -11.14 0.59
N THR A 182 -2.04 -12.29 0.91
CA THR A 182 -2.66 -13.24 1.84
C THR A 182 -2.59 -12.78 3.29
N ASP A 183 -1.68 -11.84 3.62
CA ASP A 183 -1.61 -11.19 4.94
C ASP A 183 -2.87 -10.37 5.25
N TRP A 184 -3.61 -9.95 4.22
CA TRP A 184 -4.91 -9.27 4.29
C TRP A 184 -6.08 -10.18 3.88
N GLY A 185 -5.88 -11.50 3.96
CA GLY A 185 -6.94 -12.48 3.74
C GLY A 185 -7.38 -12.67 2.29
N ILE A 186 -6.69 -12.07 1.32
CA ILE A 186 -6.98 -12.25 -0.11
C ILE A 186 -6.30 -13.54 -0.59
N LYS A 187 -7.01 -14.66 -0.53
CA LYS A 187 -6.45 -16.01 -0.74
C LYS A 187 -6.83 -16.67 -2.06
N TYR A 188 -7.64 -16.01 -2.89
CA TYR A 188 -8.10 -16.58 -4.16
C TYR A 188 -6.94 -17.05 -5.02
N LYS A 189 -7.00 -18.31 -5.49
CA LYS A 189 -5.94 -18.96 -6.30
C LYS A 189 -4.52 -18.85 -5.73
N SER A 190 -4.38 -18.76 -4.41
CA SER A 190 -3.08 -18.82 -3.74
C SER A 190 -2.61 -20.28 -3.60
N LYS A 191 -1.35 -20.54 -3.99
CA LYS A 191 -0.72 -21.86 -3.80
C LYS A 191 -0.56 -22.25 -2.32
N ASN A 192 -0.51 -21.28 -1.42
CA ASN A 192 -0.34 -21.52 0.01
C ASN A 192 -1.65 -21.94 0.68
N PHE A 193 -2.80 -21.75 0.03
CA PHE A 193 -4.12 -22.02 0.60
C PHE A 193 -4.97 -22.99 -0.22
N ILE A 194 -4.61 -23.24 -1.49
CA ILE A 194 -5.39 -24.07 -2.39
C ILE A 194 -4.45 -25.03 -3.13
N GLU A 195 -4.67 -26.33 -2.92
CA GLU A 195 -3.93 -27.38 -3.60
C GLU A 195 -4.43 -27.60 -5.04
N GLY A 196 -3.60 -28.28 -5.86
CA GLY A 196 -4.02 -28.73 -7.19
C GLY A 196 -4.16 -27.64 -8.26
N LEU A 197 -3.71 -26.41 -8.01
CA LEU A 197 -3.85 -25.29 -8.95
C LEU A 197 -3.01 -25.41 -10.24
N LYS A 198 -1.96 -26.25 -10.25
CA LYS A 198 -0.97 -26.32 -11.35
C LYS A 198 -0.51 -24.90 -11.75
N ASP A 199 -0.75 -24.46 -12.99
CA ASP A 199 -0.37 -23.13 -13.51
C ASP A 199 -1.50 -22.09 -13.42
N LYS A 200 -2.62 -22.44 -12.78
CA LYS A 200 -3.78 -21.55 -12.61
C LYS A 200 -3.71 -20.66 -11.37
N PHE A 201 -2.59 -20.67 -10.64
CA PHE A 201 -2.43 -19.85 -9.45
C PHE A 201 -2.15 -18.39 -9.79
N ILE A 202 -2.40 -17.53 -8.81
CA ILE A 202 -2.03 -16.12 -8.82
C ILE A 202 -1.00 -15.94 -7.71
N ASP A 203 0.10 -15.27 -8.02
CA ASP A 203 1.17 -15.01 -7.05
C ASP A 203 0.60 -14.31 -5.81
N ASP A 204 1.12 -14.69 -4.65
CA ASP A 204 0.76 -14.04 -3.39
C ASP A 204 1.43 -12.67 -3.26
N GLU A 205 2.60 -12.50 -3.88
CA GLU A 205 3.27 -11.21 -3.96
C GLU A 205 2.61 -10.30 -5.01
N ILE A 206 2.18 -9.13 -4.57
CA ILE A 206 1.67 -8.05 -5.42
C ILE A 206 2.66 -6.89 -5.34
N LYS A 207 3.09 -6.40 -6.50
CA LYS A 207 4.00 -5.27 -6.61
C LYS A 207 3.21 -3.97 -6.63
N LEU A 208 3.70 -2.99 -5.88
CA LEU A 208 3.09 -1.69 -5.68
C LEU A 208 4.10 -0.58 -5.90
N THR A 209 3.60 0.57 -6.38
CA THR A 209 4.35 1.83 -6.44
C THR A 209 3.44 2.95 -5.96
N ILE A 210 3.94 3.83 -5.09
CA ILE A 210 3.21 5.00 -4.61
C ILE A 210 3.61 6.22 -5.43
N ALA A 211 2.61 6.95 -5.93
CA ALA A 211 2.76 8.25 -6.54
C ALA A 211 1.81 9.24 -5.85
N LEU A 212 2.36 10.09 -4.98
CA LEU A 212 1.64 11.17 -4.32
C LEU A 212 2.30 12.51 -4.67
N ASN A 213 1.51 13.46 -5.13
CA ASN A 213 1.96 14.82 -5.41
C ASN A 213 0.85 15.83 -5.13
N THR A 214 1.02 16.63 -4.08
CA THR A 214 0.14 17.76 -3.74
C THR A 214 0.74 19.11 -4.15
N ILE A 215 1.96 19.11 -4.71
CA ILE A 215 2.66 20.32 -5.17
C ILE A 215 1.97 20.82 -6.44
N LYS A 216 1.44 22.04 -6.38
CA LYS A 216 0.80 22.76 -7.49
C LYS A 216 1.68 23.87 -8.06
#